data_AF-R2S5C4-F1
#
_entry.id   AF-R2S5C4-F1
#
_cell.length_a   1.000
_cell.length_b   1.000
_cell.length_c   1.000
_cell.angle_alpha   90.00
_cell.angle_beta   90.00
_cell.angle_gamma   90.00
#
_symmetry.space_group_name_H-M   'P 1'
#
loop_
_entity.id
_entity.type
_entity.pdbx_description
1 polymer ?
#
loop_
_entity_poly.entity_id
_entity_poly.type
_entity_poly.pdbx_seq_one_letter_code
_entity_poly.pdbx_strand_id
1 'polypeptide(L)'
;MKLPLKELQPSQLYLSQDKVQKVISWYDSSPMTPIFVRKFANCEGWVITDGHTRAFVASLKGATTIPVQLDEEDYSDAVIKLYEQCIDWCREESISQVSDLATRQLLQKDYQVFWIDRCQKQLS
;
A
#
# COMPACT_ATOMS: atom_id res chain seq x y z
N MET A 1 -12.39 11.64 -0.58
CA MET A 1 -13.34 11.08 0.42
C MET A 1 -12.55 10.53 1.62
N LYS A 2 -13.19 10.01 2.68
CA LYS A 2 -12.50 9.24 3.74
C LYS A 2 -13.03 7.81 3.76
N LEU A 3 -12.13 6.85 3.93
CA LEU A 3 -12.49 5.43 4.07
C LEU A 3 -11.94 4.84 5.37
N PRO A 4 -12.62 3.86 5.99
CA PRO A 4 -12.07 3.09 7.09
C PRO A 4 -10.82 2.32 6.66
N LEU A 5 -9.75 2.37 7.47
CA LEU A 5 -8.51 1.66 7.16
C LEU A 5 -8.71 0.14 7.04
N LYS A 6 -9.64 -0.41 7.83
CA LYS A 6 -10.02 -1.84 7.79
C LYS A 6 -10.68 -2.29 6.48
N GLU A 7 -11.11 -1.36 5.63
CA GLU A 7 -11.74 -1.64 4.33
C GLU A 7 -10.75 -1.51 3.17
N LEU A 8 -9.50 -1.17 3.46
CA LEU A 8 -8.45 -0.96 2.47
C LEU A 8 -7.55 -2.19 2.39
N GLN A 9 -7.59 -2.86 1.24
CA GLN A 9 -6.71 -3.97 0.90
C GLN A 9 -5.33 -3.44 0.49
N PRO A 10 -4.23 -3.84 1.16
CA PRO A 10 -2.90 -3.59 0.67
C PRO A 10 -2.62 -4.36 -0.63
N SER A 11 -1.80 -3.76 -1.48
CA SER A 11 -1.22 -4.36 -2.69
C SER A 11 0.31 -4.38 -2.62
N GLN A 12 0.86 -4.32 -1.40
CA GLN A 12 2.29 -4.22 -1.15
C GLN A 12 2.68 -5.13 0.00
N LEU A 13 3.68 -6.00 -0.23
CA LEU A 13 4.12 -6.99 0.78
C LEU A 13 5.01 -6.39 1.86
N TYR A 14 5.83 -5.40 1.51
CA TYR A 14 6.86 -4.86 2.40
C TYR A 14 6.84 -3.34 2.39
N LEU A 15 7.25 -2.70 3.46
CA LEU A 15 7.50 -1.25 3.51
C LEU A 15 9.00 -0.98 3.59
N SER A 16 9.43 0.18 3.08
CA SER A 16 10.79 0.68 3.32
C SER A 16 10.83 1.37 4.69
N GLN A 17 11.74 0.94 5.58
CA GLN A 17 11.94 1.56 6.89
C GLN A 17 12.24 3.06 6.75
N ASP A 18 13.08 3.45 5.79
CA ASP A 18 13.41 4.85 5.54
C ASP A 18 12.17 5.68 5.17
N LYS A 19 11.29 5.12 4.32
CA LYS A 19 10.03 5.78 3.97
C LYS A 19 9.11 5.89 5.18
N VAL A 20 9.01 4.84 6.01
CA VAL A 20 8.21 4.87 7.25
C VAL A 20 8.72 5.95 8.19
N GLN A 21 10.03 6.03 8.46
CA GLN A 21 10.61 7.05 9.33
C GLN A 21 10.38 8.47 8.80
N LYS A 22 10.51 8.66 7.49
CA LYS A 22 10.18 9.95 6.85
C LYS A 22 8.72 10.33 7.07
N VAL A 23 7.78 9.40 6.90
CA VAL A 23 6.36 9.71 7.14
C VAL A 23 6.11 10.01 8.62
N ILE A 24 6.69 9.24 9.55
CA ILE A 24 6.59 9.49 10.99
C ILE A 24 7.05 10.90 11.35
N SER A 25 8.14 11.39 10.76
CA SER A 25 8.73 12.69 11.14
C SER A 25 7.86 13.91 10.80
N TRP A 26 6.98 13.80 9.79
CA TRP A 26 6.07 14.90 9.42
C TRP A 26 4.60 14.63 9.73
N TYR A 27 4.20 13.39 10.05
CA TYR A 27 2.79 13.00 10.18
C TYR A 27 1.99 13.91 11.14
N ASP A 28 2.55 14.22 12.31
CA ASP A 28 1.87 15.04 13.34
C ASP A 28 1.96 16.54 13.03
N SER A 29 2.81 16.95 12.08
CA SER A 29 3.10 18.36 11.78
C SER A 29 2.44 18.87 10.50
N SER A 30 1.81 18.00 9.71
CA SER A 30 1.16 18.36 8.45
C SER A 30 -0.11 17.54 8.23
N PRO A 31 -1.17 18.13 7.65
CA PRO A 31 -2.29 17.35 7.16
C PRO A 31 -1.82 16.25 6.22
N MET A 32 -2.36 15.04 6.40
CA MET A 32 -2.03 13.93 5.53
C MET A 32 -2.69 14.12 4.17
N THR A 33 -1.89 14.08 3.10
CA THR A 33 -2.40 14.06 1.72
C THR A 33 -3.11 12.75 1.43
N PRO A 34 -4.20 12.74 0.65
CA PRO A 34 -4.93 11.50 0.33
C PRO A 34 -4.03 10.42 -0.26
N ILE A 35 -4.33 9.17 0.08
CA ILE A 35 -3.78 7.99 -0.62
C ILE A 35 -4.67 7.66 -1.84
N PHE A 36 -4.14 6.87 -2.78
CA PHE A 36 -4.87 6.50 -3.98
C PHE A 36 -5.43 5.07 -3.86
N VAL A 37 -6.68 4.90 -4.31
CA VAL A 37 -7.38 3.61 -4.26
C VAL A 37 -8.12 3.30 -5.56
N ARG A 38 -8.21 2.02 -5.91
CA ARG A 38 -8.92 1.50 -7.09
C ARG A 38 -9.62 0.18 -6.79
N LYS A 39 -10.63 -0.16 -7.60
CA LYS A 39 -11.24 -1.49 -7.65
C LYS A 39 -10.53 -2.37 -8.68
N PHE A 40 -10.27 -3.61 -8.34
CA PHE A 40 -9.70 -4.63 -9.23
C PHE A 40 -10.65 -5.82 -9.31
N ALA A 41 -10.64 -6.54 -10.44
CA ALA A 41 -11.61 -7.62 -10.67
C ALA A 41 -11.45 -8.75 -9.64
N ASN A 42 -10.22 -9.02 -9.20
CA ASN A 42 -9.94 -10.03 -8.20
C ASN A 42 -10.13 -9.55 -6.75
N CYS A 43 -10.65 -8.35 -6.47
CA CYS A 43 -10.83 -7.82 -5.11
C CYS A 43 -12.13 -7.02 -4.94
N GLU A 44 -13.00 -7.46 -4.04
CA GLU A 44 -14.24 -6.74 -3.72
C GLU A 44 -13.99 -5.40 -2.99
N GLY A 45 -12.90 -5.31 -2.22
CA GLY A 45 -12.52 -4.15 -1.41
C GLY A 45 -11.91 -3.00 -2.22
N TRP A 46 -11.59 -1.89 -1.55
CA TRP A 46 -10.76 -0.84 -2.16
C TRP A 46 -9.30 -1.23 -2.01
N VAL A 47 -8.56 -1.25 -3.12
CA VAL A 47 -7.14 -1.60 -3.11
C VAL A 47 -6.32 -0.32 -3.12
N ILE A 48 -5.34 -0.23 -2.22
CA ILE A 48 -4.40 0.89 -2.21
C ILE A 48 -3.48 0.75 -3.43
N THR A 49 -3.44 1.75 -4.31
CA THR A 49 -2.51 1.78 -5.45
C THR A 49 -1.26 2.62 -5.14
N ASP A 50 -1.42 3.68 -4.35
CA ASP A 50 -0.30 4.43 -3.77
C ASP A 50 -0.61 4.89 -2.34
N GLY A 51 0.43 5.04 -1.52
CA GLY A 51 0.35 5.61 -0.18
C GLY A 51 0.35 4.59 0.96
N HIS A 52 0.75 3.33 0.74
CA HIS A 52 0.79 2.30 1.80
C HIS A 52 1.60 2.72 3.02
N THR A 53 2.71 3.44 2.84
CA THR A 53 3.50 3.96 3.97
C THR A 53 2.70 4.99 4.80
N ARG A 54 1.94 5.88 4.15
CA ARG A 54 1.08 6.86 4.82
C ARG A 54 -0.09 6.16 5.54
N ALA A 55 -0.71 5.19 4.88
CA ALA A 55 -1.75 4.36 5.50
C ALA A 55 -1.23 3.61 6.73
N PHE A 56 -0.02 3.06 6.64
CA PHE A 56 0.60 2.33 7.74
C PHE A 56 0.91 3.24 8.92
N VAL A 57 1.52 4.40 8.70
CA VAL A 57 1.78 5.34 9.80
C VAL A 57 0.48 5.86 10.41
N ALA A 58 -0.56 6.11 9.62
CA ALA A 58 -1.88 6.47 10.15
C ALA A 58 -2.46 5.37 11.05
N SER A 59 -2.39 4.10 10.61
CA SER A 59 -2.80 2.95 11.41
C SER A 59 -1.98 2.83 12.71
N LEU A 60 -0.65 2.98 12.62
CA LEU A 60 0.27 2.96 13.76
C LEU A 60 -0.05 4.06 14.79
N LYS A 61 -0.51 5.23 14.32
CA LYS A 61 -0.91 6.37 15.14
C LYS A 61 -2.35 6.27 15.66
N GLY A 62 -3.04 5.16 15.42
CA GLY A 62 -4.38 4.89 15.93
C GLY A 62 -5.52 5.51 15.12
N ALA A 63 -5.26 5.98 13.89
CA ALA A 63 -6.33 6.42 13.01
C ALA A 63 -7.25 5.25 12.63
N THR A 64 -8.56 5.51 12.55
CA THR A 64 -9.54 4.52 12.09
C THR A 64 -9.99 4.76 10.65
N THR A 65 -9.83 5.99 10.17
CA THR A 65 -10.17 6.41 8.80
C THR A 65 -9.06 7.26 8.21
N ILE A 66 -8.97 7.29 6.88
CA ILE A 66 -7.92 8.00 6.14
C ILE A 66 -8.52 8.72 4.91
N PRO A 67 -8.04 9.93 4.55
CA PRO A 67 -8.40 10.55 3.28
C PRO A 67 -7.89 9.70 2.10
N VAL A 68 -8.77 9.48 1.12
CA VAL A 68 -8.48 8.77 -0.12
C VAL A 68 -8.99 9.54 -1.35
N GLN A 69 -8.33 9.29 -2.47
CA GLN A 69 -8.74 9.71 -3.81
C GLN A 69 -8.81 8.48 -4.72
N LEU A 70 -9.72 8.49 -5.68
CA LEU A 70 -9.79 7.44 -6.69
C LEU A 70 -8.58 7.54 -7.61
N ASP A 71 -8.01 6.40 -7.91
CA ASP A 71 -7.00 6.27 -8.94
C ASP A 71 -7.68 6.10 -10.31
N GLU A 72 -7.65 7.18 -11.07
CA GLU A 72 -8.26 7.32 -12.39
C GLU A 72 -7.23 7.13 -13.52
N GLU A 73 -6.00 6.68 -13.22
CA GLU A 73 -4.98 6.44 -14.24
C GLU A 73 -5.41 5.35 -15.23
N ASP A 74 -5.19 5.58 -16.52
CA ASP A 74 -5.44 4.58 -17.56
C ASP A 74 -4.27 3.58 -17.60
N TYR A 75 -4.42 2.47 -16.87
CA TYR A 75 -3.41 1.43 -16.77
C TYR A 75 -3.50 0.47 -17.95
N SER A 76 -2.32 0.12 -18.48
CA SER A 76 -2.23 -1.00 -19.42
C SER A 76 -2.63 -2.31 -18.76
N ASP A 77 -3.06 -3.29 -19.57
CA ASP A 77 -3.39 -4.63 -19.09
C ASP A 77 -2.26 -5.27 -18.25
N ALA A 78 -1.00 -4.99 -18.59
CA ALA A 78 0.16 -5.48 -17.84
C ALA A 78 0.22 -4.89 -16.41
N VAL A 79 -0.10 -3.60 -16.26
CA VAL A 79 -0.12 -2.93 -14.95
C VAL A 79 -1.32 -3.40 -14.12
N ILE A 80 -2.49 -3.59 -14.75
CA ILE A 80 -3.65 -4.17 -14.08
C ILE A 80 -3.32 -5.56 -13.53
N LYS A 81 -2.74 -6.44 -14.35
CA LYS A 81 -2.31 -7.79 -13.94
C LYS A 81 -1.27 -7.76 -12.82
N LEU A 82 -0.33 -6.81 -12.82
CA LEU A 82 0.62 -6.65 -11.73
C LEU A 82 -0.11 -6.37 -10.40
N TYR A 83 -1.07 -5.45 -10.39
CA TYR A 83 -1.82 -5.15 -9.15
C TYR A 83 -2.65 -6.35 -8.69
N GLU A 84 -3.31 -7.06 -9.61
CA GLU A 84 -4.03 -8.30 -9.29
C GLU A 84 -3.10 -9.33 -8.65
N GLN A 85 -1.91 -9.54 -9.23
CA GLN A 85 -0.89 -10.42 -8.69
C GLN A 85 -0.39 -9.98 -7.31
N CYS A 86 -0.21 -8.67 -7.10
CA CYS A 86 0.17 -8.10 -5.81
C CYS A 86 -0.90 -8.33 -4.73
N ILE A 87 -2.19 -8.25 -5.09
CA ILE A 87 -3.31 -8.57 -4.19
C ILE A 87 -3.25 -10.05 -3.80
N ASP A 88 -3.01 -10.94 -4.75
CA ASP A 88 -2.93 -12.38 -4.49
C ASP A 88 -1.73 -12.73 -3.61
N TRP A 89 -0.56 -12.12 -3.84
CA TRP A 89 0.57 -12.27 -2.92
C TRP A 89 0.25 -11.78 -1.51
N CYS A 90 -0.49 -10.67 -1.36
CA CYS A 90 -0.91 -10.19 -0.05
C CYS A 90 -1.79 -11.23 0.65
N ARG A 91 -2.72 -11.87 -0.07
CA ARG A 91 -3.58 -12.94 0.50
C ARG A 91 -2.79 -14.16 0.92
N GLU A 92 -1.87 -14.64 0.08
CA GLU A 92 -0.98 -15.77 0.38
C GLU A 92 -0.17 -15.52 1.66
N GLU A 93 0.26 -14.27 1.84
CA GLU A 93 1.05 -13.80 2.98
C GLU A 93 0.20 -13.36 4.19
N SER A 94 -1.13 -13.57 4.14
CA SER A 94 -2.09 -13.15 5.17
C SER A 94 -2.07 -11.65 5.49
N ILE A 95 -1.84 -10.83 4.47
CA ILE A 95 -1.89 -9.35 4.50
C ILE A 95 -3.26 -8.92 3.97
N SER A 96 -4.19 -8.68 4.88
CA SER A 96 -5.56 -8.23 4.57
C SER A 96 -5.81 -6.79 5.01
N GLN A 97 -4.98 -6.29 5.92
CA GLN A 97 -5.09 -4.95 6.50
C GLN A 97 -3.72 -4.28 6.52
N VAL A 98 -3.74 -2.95 6.53
CA VAL A 98 -2.50 -2.16 6.56
C VAL A 98 -1.65 -2.43 7.82
N SER A 99 -2.28 -2.78 8.95
CA SER A 99 -1.59 -3.16 10.19
C SER A 99 -0.72 -4.41 10.05
N ASP A 100 -1.05 -5.31 9.11
CA ASP A 100 -0.29 -6.55 8.87
C ASP A 100 1.12 -6.27 8.33
N LEU A 101 1.38 -5.03 7.91
CA LEU A 101 2.70 -4.56 7.47
C LEU A 101 3.65 -4.21 8.64
N ALA A 102 3.19 -4.25 9.89
CA ALA A 102 3.98 -3.85 11.05
C ALA A 102 5.31 -4.61 11.17
N THR A 103 5.32 -5.91 10.86
CA THR A 103 6.51 -6.77 10.89
C THR A 103 7.18 -6.92 9.52
N ARG A 104 6.69 -6.22 8.50
CA ARG A 104 7.14 -6.35 7.10
C ARG A 104 7.89 -5.11 6.61
N GLN A 105 8.71 -4.51 7.49
CA GLN A 105 9.49 -3.31 7.18
C GLN A 105 10.95 -3.67 6.92
N LEU A 106 11.41 -3.42 5.70
CA LEU A 106 12.74 -3.78 5.23
C LEU A 106 13.68 -2.57 5.17
N LEU A 107 14.97 -2.83 5.38
CA LEU A 107 16.03 -1.88 5.03
C LEU A 107 16.02 -1.63 3.53
N GLN A 108 16.52 -0.47 3.09
CA GLN A 108 16.44 -0.05 1.69
C GLN A 108 16.99 -1.09 0.70
N LYS A 109 18.12 -1.76 1.03
CA LYS A 109 18.71 -2.80 0.18
C LYS A 109 17.78 -4.00 -0.03
N ASP A 110 17.08 -4.42 1.03
CA ASP A 110 16.23 -5.61 1.01
C ASP A 110 14.86 -5.24 0.42
N TYR A 111 14.38 -4.03 0.68
CA TYR A 111 13.18 -3.49 0.03
C TYR A 111 13.34 -3.40 -1.48
N GLN A 112 14.52 -3.01 -1.98
CA GLN A 112 14.81 -3.02 -3.40
C GLN A 112 14.64 -4.43 -4.00
N VAL A 113 15.27 -5.44 -3.40
CA VAL A 113 15.28 -6.81 -3.94
C VAL A 113 13.91 -7.50 -3.78
N PHE A 114 13.35 -7.48 -2.57
CA PHE A 114 12.15 -8.28 -2.25
C PHE A 114 10.84 -7.63 -2.68
N TRP A 115 10.84 -6.33 -2.96
CA TRP A 115 9.65 -5.62 -3.40
C TRP A 115 9.82 -4.99 -4.79
N ILE A 116 10.74 -4.04 -4.94
CA ILE A 116 10.84 -3.27 -6.20
C ILE A 116 11.22 -4.16 -7.38
N ASP A 117 12.29 -4.95 -7.25
CA ASP A 117 12.76 -5.84 -8.30
C ASP A 117 11.74 -6.96 -8.57
N ARG A 118 11.03 -7.42 -7.52
CA ARG A 118 9.95 -8.41 -7.65
C ARG A 118 8.83 -7.90 -8.55
N CYS A 119 8.36 -6.67 -8.31
CA CYS A 119 7.31 -6.05 -9.12
C CYS A 119 7.79 -5.78 -10.55
N GLN A 120 9.02 -5.28 -10.72
CA GLN A 120 9.59 -5.00 -12.04
C GLN A 120 9.69 -6.25 -12.92
N LYS A 121 10.04 -7.41 -12.35
CA LYS A 121 10.08 -8.69 -13.06
C LYS A 121 8.72 -9.18 -13.58
N GLN A 122 7.61 -8.64 -13.09
CA GLN A 122 6.28 -8.97 -13.62
C GLN A 122 5.87 -8.08 -14.80
N LEU A 123 6.58 -6.96 -15.02
CA LEU A 123 6.34 -6.03 -16.11
C LEU A 123 7.31 -6.24 -17.29
N SER A 124 8.30 -7.11 -17.13
CA SER A 124 9.32 -7.44 -18.13
C SER A 124 8.92 -8.58 -19.05
#